data_AF-A0A822A7B0-F1
#
_entry.id   AF-A0A822A7B0-F1
#
_cell.length_a   1.000
_cell.length_b   1.000
_cell.length_c   1.000
_cell.angle_alpha   90.00
_cell.angle_beta   90.00
_cell.angle_gamma   90.00
#
_symmetry.space_group_name_H-M   'P 1'
#
loop_
_entity.id
_entity.type
_entity.pdbx_description
1 polymer ?
#
loop_
_entity_poly.entity_id
_entity_poly.type
_entity_poly.pdbx_seq_one_letter_code
_entity_poly.pdbx_strand_id
1 'polypeptide(L)'
;LLYCQRISSTPATRLDVINLQEQLDMRLQQRQARETGICPVRRELFSQCFDELIRQVAINCAERGLLLLRVRDELQMTLRAYQTLYESSVAFGMRKALMAEQGKSELERKLIQLEEDKRDLERQLKETKANAEAAEKKLNEQRQVEEKKHMEEINFLKKTNQQLKAQLEGLIAPKK
;
A
#
# COMPACT_ATOMS: atom_id res chain seq x y z
N LEU A 1 13.10 -21.09 49.94
CA LEU A 1 14.54 -20.88 50.17
C LEU A 1 15.18 -20.53 48.84
N LEU A 2 15.67 -19.30 48.67
CA LEU A 2 16.45 -18.90 47.50
C LEU A 2 17.82 -19.60 47.60
N TYR A 3 18.19 -20.38 46.59
CA TYR A 3 19.53 -20.98 46.52
C TYR A 3 20.57 -19.86 46.39
N CYS A 4 21.36 -19.65 47.44
CA CYS A 4 22.49 -18.74 47.44
C CYS A 4 23.78 -19.55 47.20
N GLN A 5 24.30 -19.52 45.98
CA GLN A 5 25.62 -20.07 45.70
C GLN A 5 26.68 -19.13 46.29
N ARG A 6 27.50 -19.63 47.23
CA ARG A 6 28.63 -18.86 47.76
C ARG A 6 29.70 -18.78 46.69
N ILE A 7 30.08 -17.54 46.36
CA ILE A 7 31.15 -17.24 45.43
C ILE A 7 32.48 -17.64 46.10
N SER A 8 33.31 -18.43 45.42
CA SER A 8 34.64 -18.75 45.95
C SER A 8 35.47 -17.48 46.07
N SER A 9 36.15 -17.28 47.20
CA SER A 9 37.12 -16.20 47.42
C SER A 9 38.57 -16.62 47.17
N THR A 10 38.80 -17.87 46.74
CA THR A 10 40.15 -18.37 46.48
C THR A 10 40.69 -17.81 45.17
N PRO A 11 41.93 -17.29 45.16
CA PRO A 11 42.62 -16.91 43.93
C PRO A 11 42.71 -18.10 42.97
N ALA A 12 42.49 -17.85 41.68
CA ALA A 12 42.55 -18.90 40.67
C ALA A 12 44.00 -19.25 40.32
N THR A 13 44.27 -20.54 40.18
CA THR A 13 45.54 -21.05 39.66
C THR A 13 45.50 -21.18 38.13
N ARG A 14 46.66 -21.40 37.50
CA ARG A 14 46.73 -21.70 36.06
C ARG A 14 45.88 -22.93 35.69
N LEU A 15 45.84 -23.93 36.55
CA LEU A 15 45.06 -25.15 36.31
C LEU A 15 43.54 -24.86 36.33
N ASP A 16 43.08 -23.98 37.23
CA ASP A 16 41.67 -23.59 37.29
C ASP A 16 41.21 -22.89 36.01
N VAL A 17 42.07 -22.06 35.42
CA VAL A 17 41.79 -21.38 34.14
C VAL A 17 41.72 -22.38 32.98
N ILE A 18 42.62 -23.37 32.94
CA ILE A 18 42.58 -24.44 31.93
C ILE A 18 41.29 -25.25 32.07
N ASN A 19 40.94 -25.65 33.30
CA ASN A 19 39.70 -26.38 33.56
C ASN A 19 38.46 -25.58 33.16
N LEU A 20 38.46 -24.25 33.36
CA LEU A 20 37.36 -23.38 32.95
C LEU A 20 37.22 -23.36 31.41
N GLN A 21 38.33 -23.30 30.69
CA GLN A 21 38.33 -23.37 29.23
C GLN A 21 37.77 -24.71 28.74
N GLU A 22 38.30 -25.83 29.24
CA GLU A 22 37.83 -27.17 28.85
C GLU A 22 36.34 -27.37 29.14
N GLN A 23 35.85 -26.87 30.27
CA GLN A 23 34.42 -26.90 30.59
C GLN A 23 33.57 -26.05 29.64
N LEU A 24 34.06 -24.87 29.23
CA LEU A 24 33.37 -24.02 28.27
C LEU A 24 33.28 -24.74 26.92
N ASP A 25 34.39 -25.27 26.42
CA ASP A 25 34.48 -25.98 25.14
C ASP A 25 33.57 -27.21 25.13
N MET A 26 33.60 -28.01 26.20
CA MET A 26 32.72 -29.16 26.39
C MET A 26 31.23 -28.73 26.37
N ARG A 27 30.86 -27.65 27.09
CA ARG A 27 29.47 -27.18 27.11
C ARG A 27 29.01 -26.61 25.77
N LEU A 28 29.90 -25.93 25.04
CA LEU A 28 29.61 -25.43 23.68
C LEU A 28 29.30 -26.59 22.74
N GLN A 29 30.09 -27.66 22.78
CA GLN A 29 29.86 -28.87 21.98
C GLN A 29 28.58 -29.60 22.41
N GLN A 30 28.41 -29.87 23.70
CA GLN A 30 27.24 -30.59 24.24
C GLN A 30 25.92 -29.89 23.91
N ARG A 31 25.90 -28.55 23.98
CA ARG A 31 24.72 -27.75 23.64
C ARG A 31 24.65 -27.35 22.16
N GLN A 32 25.54 -27.89 21.32
CA GLN A 32 25.58 -27.64 19.88
C GLN A 32 25.54 -26.15 19.52
N ALA A 33 26.35 -25.35 20.21
CA ALA A 33 26.44 -23.92 19.95
C ALA A 33 26.99 -23.67 18.54
N ARG A 34 26.39 -22.72 17.80
CA ARG A 34 26.85 -22.37 16.45
C ARG A 34 28.17 -21.60 16.51
N GLU A 35 29.10 -21.97 15.65
CA GLU A 35 30.41 -21.31 15.52
C GLU A 35 30.31 -19.94 14.83
N THR A 36 29.32 -19.76 13.95
CA THR A 36 29.12 -18.52 13.20
C THR A 36 27.71 -17.96 13.40
N GLY A 37 27.58 -16.64 13.20
CA GLY A 37 26.32 -15.92 13.37
C GLY A 37 25.85 -15.79 14.82
N ILE A 38 24.61 -15.31 14.98
CA ILE A 38 23.99 -15.08 16.29
C ILE A 38 23.58 -16.44 16.89
N CYS A 39 24.07 -16.73 18.09
CA CYS A 39 23.74 -17.96 18.82
C CYS A 39 23.47 -17.66 20.30
N PRO A 40 22.24 -17.89 20.80
CA PRO A 40 21.87 -17.57 22.18
C PRO A 40 22.61 -18.47 23.19
N VAL A 41 22.76 -19.77 22.89
CA VAL A 41 23.50 -20.72 23.73
C VAL A 41 24.96 -20.28 23.90
N ARG A 42 25.62 -19.91 22.80
CA ARG A 42 26.98 -19.38 22.84
C ARG A 42 27.03 -18.11 23.68
N ARG A 43 26.13 -17.16 23.43
CA ARG A 43 26.08 -15.90 24.17
C ARG A 43 25.94 -16.13 25.68
N GLU A 44 25.07 -17.05 26.09
CA GLU A 44 24.85 -17.41 27.49
C GLU A 44 26.12 -18.00 28.12
N LEU A 45 26.73 -19.01 27.48
CA LEU A 45 27.93 -19.69 27.99
C LEU A 45 29.13 -18.74 28.10
N PHE A 46 29.33 -17.87 27.10
CA PHE A 46 30.37 -16.85 27.15
C PHE A 46 30.09 -15.78 28.22
N SER A 47 28.82 -15.42 28.46
CA SER A 47 28.47 -14.50 29.55
C SER A 47 28.82 -15.09 30.91
N GLN A 48 28.46 -16.36 31.14
CA GLN A 48 28.81 -17.07 32.38
C GLN A 48 30.33 -17.20 32.57
N CYS A 49 31.06 -17.54 31.50
CA CYS A 49 32.52 -17.60 31.54
C CYS A 49 33.13 -16.23 31.85
N PHE A 50 32.62 -15.15 31.24
CA PHE A 50 33.13 -13.80 31.48
C PHE A 50 32.85 -13.32 32.90
N ASP A 51 31.70 -13.67 33.48
CA ASP A 51 31.37 -13.39 34.89
C ASP A 51 32.34 -14.10 35.84
N GLU A 52 32.72 -15.35 35.53
CA GLU A 52 33.73 -16.09 36.27
C GLU A 52 35.13 -15.48 36.12
N LEU A 53 35.50 -15.01 34.93
CA LEU A 53 36.76 -14.26 34.72
C LEU A 53 36.77 -12.95 35.53
N ILE A 54 35.67 -12.21 35.54
CA ILE A 54 35.53 -11.00 36.36
C ILE A 54 35.72 -11.34 37.85
N ARG A 55 35.12 -12.43 38.34
CA ARG A 55 35.31 -12.91 39.71
C ARG A 55 36.79 -13.20 40.00
N GLN A 56 37.46 -13.97 39.15
CA GLN A 56 38.87 -14.33 39.33
C GLN A 56 39.78 -13.10 39.33
N VAL A 57 39.54 -12.15 38.42
CA VAL A 57 40.31 -10.89 38.35
C VAL A 57 40.01 -10.00 39.55
N ALA A 58 38.76 -9.93 40.02
CA ALA A 58 38.38 -9.13 41.19
C ALA A 58 39.03 -9.64 42.48
N ILE A 59 39.21 -10.96 42.63
CA ILE A 59 39.94 -11.55 43.78
C ILE A 59 41.41 -11.14 43.76
N ASN A 60 42.01 -11.06 42.57
CA ASN A 60 43.41 -10.62 42.44
C ASN A 60 43.55 -9.10 42.61
N CYS A 61 42.58 -8.31 42.14
CA CYS A 61 42.54 -6.85 42.23
C CYS A 61 41.12 -6.37 41.93
N ALA A 62 40.46 -5.83 42.96
CA ALA A 62 39.06 -5.45 42.90
C ALA A 62 38.80 -4.35 41.86
N GLU A 63 39.72 -3.40 41.70
CA GLU A 63 39.63 -2.28 40.77
C GLU A 63 39.60 -2.77 39.31
N ARG A 64 40.44 -3.76 38.98
CA ARG A 64 40.45 -4.39 37.65
C ARG A 64 39.15 -5.17 37.40
N GLY A 65 38.66 -5.89 38.40
CA GLY A 65 37.37 -6.57 38.31
C GLY A 65 36.21 -5.60 38.07
N LEU A 66 36.20 -4.48 38.80
CA LEU A 66 35.21 -3.41 38.64
C LEU A 66 35.26 -2.76 37.25
N LEU A 67 36.46 -2.55 36.68
CA LEU A 67 36.60 -2.05 35.32
C LEU A 67 36.01 -3.02 34.29
N LEU A 68 36.33 -4.32 34.39
CA LEU A 68 35.78 -5.33 33.48
C LEU A 68 34.25 -5.44 33.59
N LEU A 69 33.71 -5.31 34.80
CA LEU A 69 32.27 -5.27 35.05
C LEU A 69 31.61 -4.10 34.31
N ARG A 70 32.18 -2.89 34.39
CA ARG A 70 31.66 -1.71 33.69
C ARG A 70 31.69 -1.87 32.17
N VAL A 71 32.80 -2.37 31.63
CA VAL A 71 32.94 -2.64 30.19
C VAL A 71 31.90 -3.67 29.73
N ARG A 72 31.66 -4.73 30.51
CA ARG A 72 30.61 -5.72 30.23
C ARG A 72 29.25 -5.07 30.11
N ASP A 73 28.89 -4.24 31.08
CA ASP A 73 27.57 -3.63 31.18
C ASP A 73 27.34 -2.61 30.06
N GLU A 74 28.36 -1.84 29.68
CA GLU A 74 28.33 -0.94 28.53
C GLU A 74 28.12 -1.69 27.20
N LEU A 75 28.85 -2.80 26.99
CA LEU A 75 28.66 -3.65 25.81
C LEU A 75 27.27 -4.30 25.78
N GLN A 76 26.73 -4.71 26.92
CA GLN A 76 25.37 -5.23 27.02
C GLN A 76 24.32 -4.17 26.70
N MET A 77 24.48 -2.95 27.21
CA MET A 77 23.60 -1.82 26.90
C MET A 77 23.62 -1.52 25.40
N THR A 78 24.81 -1.48 24.80
CA THR A 78 25.00 -1.24 23.36
C THR A 78 24.34 -2.33 22.52
N LEU A 79 24.51 -3.60 22.91
CA LEU A 79 23.86 -4.72 22.21
C LEU A 79 22.33 -4.64 22.28
N ARG A 80 21.76 -4.28 23.43
CA ARG A 80 20.31 -4.10 23.60
C ARG A 80 19.77 -2.95 22.73
N ALA A 81 20.53 -1.87 22.62
CA ALA A 81 20.18 -0.76 21.73
C ALA A 81 20.14 -1.21 20.27
N TYR A 82 21.15 -1.97 19.81
CA TYR A 82 21.14 -2.54 18.47
C TYR A 82 20.00 -3.53 18.24
N GLN A 83 19.66 -4.37 19.23
CA GLN A 83 18.50 -5.28 19.14
C GLN A 83 17.21 -4.49 18.95
N THR A 84 16.98 -3.46 19.76
CA THR A 84 15.80 -2.60 19.68
C THR A 84 15.70 -1.90 18.32
N LEU A 85 16.82 -1.40 17.81
CA LEU A 85 16.89 -0.76 16.50
C LEU A 85 16.59 -1.76 15.37
N TYR A 86 17.12 -2.97 15.46
CA TYR A 86 16.87 -4.03 14.49
C TYR A 86 15.40 -4.44 14.47
N GLU A 87 14.81 -4.71 15.63
CA GLU A 87 13.39 -5.03 15.78
C GLU A 87 12.49 -3.93 15.21
N SER A 88 12.83 -2.66 15.51
CA SER A 88 12.11 -1.49 14.97
C SER A 88 12.21 -1.41 13.44
N SER A 89 13.39 -1.70 12.89
CA SER A 89 13.64 -1.69 11.44
C SER A 89 12.86 -2.78 10.72
N VAL A 90 12.82 -4.00 11.28
CA VAL A 90 12.03 -5.11 10.75
C VAL A 90 10.53 -4.77 10.80
N ALA A 91 10.04 -4.24 11.91
CA ALA A 91 8.64 -3.83 12.07
C ALA A 91 8.25 -2.73 11.07
N PHE A 92 9.13 -1.75 10.83
CA PHE A 92 8.93 -0.73 9.81
C PHE A 92 8.81 -1.33 8.41
N GLY A 93 9.72 -2.25 8.04
CA GLY A 93 9.69 -2.93 6.74
C GLY A 93 8.39 -3.71 6.53
N MET A 94 7.96 -4.49 7.53
CA MET A 94 6.70 -5.23 7.48
C MET A 94 5.49 -4.29 7.32
N ARG A 95 5.44 -3.19 8.06
CA ARG A 95 4.35 -2.20 7.96
C ARG A 95 4.28 -1.58 6.57
N LYS A 96 5.43 -1.22 5.99
CA LYS A 96 5.50 -0.67 4.64
C LYS A 96 5.04 -1.66 3.57
N ALA A 97 5.43 -2.94 3.69
CA ALA A 97 4.96 -3.99 2.79
C ALA A 97 3.43 -4.15 2.87
N LEU A 98 2.87 -4.19 4.08
CA LEU A 98 1.43 -4.30 4.28
C LEU A 98 0.67 -3.08 3.70
N MET A 99 1.17 -1.87 3.91
CA MET A 99 0.58 -0.65 3.35
C MET A 99 0.58 -0.66 1.82
N ALA A 100 1.63 -1.19 1.19
CA ALA A 100 1.72 -1.31 -0.26
C ALA A 100 0.66 -2.28 -0.81
N GLU A 101 0.49 -3.44 -0.15
CA GLU A 101 -0.55 -4.42 -0.52
C GLU A 101 -1.96 -3.85 -0.35
N GLN A 102 -2.23 -3.16 0.76
CA GLN A 102 -3.52 -2.50 0.99
C GLN A 102 -3.79 -1.43 -0.07
N GLY A 103 -2.82 -0.55 -0.34
CA GLY A 103 -2.95 0.49 -1.37
C GLY A 103 -3.21 -0.09 -2.76
N LYS A 104 -2.55 -1.20 -3.11
CA LYS A 104 -2.81 -1.91 -4.36
C LYS A 104 -4.24 -2.44 -4.43
N SER A 105 -4.72 -3.11 -3.37
CA SER A 105 -6.09 -3.64 -3.32
C SER A 105 -7.18 -2.54 -3.39
N GLU A 106 -6.90 -1.36 -2.85
CA GLU A 106 -7.79 -0.19 -2.97
C GLU A 106 -7.83 0.35 -4.39
N LEU A 107 -6.68 0.44 -5.05
CA LEU A 107 -6.58 0.88 -6.45
C LEU A 107 -7.27 -0.11 -7.39
N GLU A 108 -7.09 -1.41 -7.19
CA GLU A 108 -7.77 -2.44 -7.97
C GLU A 108 -9.29 -2.35 -7.85
N ARG A 109 -9.82 -2.13 -6.64
CA ARG A 109 -11.25 -1.89 -6.43
C ARG A 109 -11.76 -0.65 -7.16
N LYS A 110 -11.02 0.46 -7.07
CA LYS A 110 -11.36 1.70 -7.79
C LYS A 110 -11.33 1.50 -9.31
N LEU A 111 -10.38 0.71 -9.81
CA LEU A 111 -10.25 0.41 -11.23
C LEU A 111 -11.48 -0.35 -11.72
N ILE A 112 -11.92 -1.39 -11.01
CA ILE A 112 -13.14 -2.14 -11.33
C ILE A 112 -14.35 -1.21 -11.36
N GLN A 113 -14.53 -0.38 -10.33
CA GLN A 113 -15.65 0.56 -10.26
C GLN A 113 -15.64 1.56 -11.42
N LEU A 114 -14.48 2.14 -11.73
CA LEU A 114 -14.35 3.08 -12.85
C LEU A 114 -14.56 2.42 -14.22
N GLU A 115 -14.19 1.14 -14.37
CA GLU A 115 -14.48 0.38 -15.58
C GLU A 115 -15.99 0.12 -15.75
N GLU A 116 -16.69 -0.18 -14.66
CA GLU A 116 -18.15 -0.33 -14.67
C GLU A 116 -18.84 1.00 -15.01
N ASP A 117 -18.47 2.08 -14.33
CA ASP A 117 -19.00 3.43 -14.58
C ASP A 117 -18.77 3.87 -16.03
N LYS A 118 -17.58 3.59 -16.58
CA LYS A 118 -17.25 3.88 -17.98
C LYS A 118 -18.19 3.12 -18.92
N ARG A 119 -18.43 1.82 -18.69
CA ARG A 119 -19.32 1.02 -19.55
C ARG A 119 -20.75 1.54 -19.49
N ASP A 120 -21.22 1.93 -18.31
CA ASP A 120 -22.57 2.48 -18.14
C ASP A 120 -22.71 3.84 -18.82
N LEU A 121 -21.72 4.73 -18.68
CA LEU A 121 -21.71 6.02 -19.37
C LEU A 121 -21.64 5.86 -20.89
N GLU A 122 -20.84 4.91 -21.40
CA GLU A 122 -20.80 4.59 -22.84
C GLU A 122 -22.15 4.10 -23.34
N ARG A 123 -22.87 3.28 -22.55
CA ARG A 123 -24.23 2.82 -22.88
C ARG A 123 -25.21 3.98 -22.93
N GLN A 124 -25.23 4.83 -21.90
CA GLN A 124 -26.09 6.02 -21.84
C GLN A 124 -25.82 6.99 -22.99
N LEU A 125 -24.54 7.19 -23.33
CA LEU A 125 -24.14 8.03 -24.45
C LEU A 125 -24.61 7.47 -25.80
N LYS A 126 -24.57 6.14 -25.97
CA LYS A 126 -25.09 5.49 -27.19
C LYS A 126 -26.61 5.61 -27.29
N GLU A 127 -27.33 5.41 -26.18
CA GLU A 127 -28.79 5.52 -26.11
C GLU A 127 -29.27 6.94 -26.39
N THR A 128 -28.67 7.94 -25.72
CA THR A 128 -29.00 9.36 -25.92
C THR A 128 -28.70 9.82 -27.35
N LYS A 129 -27.58 9.38 -27.94
CA LYS A 129 -27.28 9.65 -29.36
C LYS A 129 -28.33 9.07 -30.30
N ALA A 130 -28.72 7.81 -30.10
CA ALA A 130 -29.76 7.17 -30.91
C ALA A 130 -31.11 7.90 -30.79
N ASN A 131 -31.47 8.33 -29.58
CA ASN A 131 -32.69 9.11 -29.34
C ASN A 131 -32.65 10.49 -30.02
N ALA A 132 -31.51 11.17 -29.97
CA ALA A 132 -31.31 12.45 -30.65
C ALA A 132 -31.42 12.31 -32.17
N GLU A 133 -30.77 11.31 -32.77
CA GLU A 133 -30.86 11.03 -34.21
C GLU A 133 -32.29 10.68 -34.64
N ALA A 134 -33.02 9.91 -33.83
CA ALA A 134 -34.41 9.58 -34.11
C ALA A 134 -35.33 10.81 -34.03
N ALA A 135 -35.10 11.70 -33.06
CA ALA A 135 -35.84 12.95 -32.92
C ALA A 135 -35.55 13.90 -34.09
N GLU A 136 -34.29 14.03 -34.51
CA GLU A 136 -33.89 14.86 -35.64
C GLU A 136 -34.53 14.39 -36.95
N LYS A 137 -34.55 13.07 -37.21
CA LYS A 137 -35.25 12.49 -38.37
C LYS A 137 -36.75 12.81 -38.35
N LYS A 138 -37.42 12.60 -37.21
CA LYS A 138 -38.85 12.92 -37.05
C LYS A 138 -39.15 14.39 -37.29
N LEU A 139 -38.36 15.29 -36.72
CA LEU A 139 -38.53 16.73 -36.92
C LEU A 139 -38.31 17.14 -38.37
N ASN A 140 -37.31 16.56 -39.04
CA ASN A 140 -37.05 16.84 -40.45
C ASN A 140 -38.18 16.31 -41.37
N GLU A 141 -38.70 15.12 -41.08
CA GLU A 141 -39.88 14.58 -41.79
C GLU A 141 -41.12 15.46 -41.59
N GLN A 142 -41.41 15.86 -40.36
CA GLN A 142 -42.53 16.77 -40.06
C GLN A 142 -42.38 18.11 -40.79
N ARG A 143 -41.18 18.70 -40.75
CA ARG A 143 -40.88 19.95 -41.45
C ARG A 143 -41.06 19.83 -42.96
N GLN A 144 -40.59 18.74 -43.57
CA GLN A 144 -40.80 18.49 -45.01
C GLN A 144 -42.28 18.32 -45.37
N VAL A 145 -43.08 17.69 -44.50
CA VAL A 145 -44.53 17.54 -44.71
C VAL A 145 -45.24 18.90 -44.61
N GLU A 146 -44.90 19.72 -43.61
CA GLU A 146 -45.45 21.08 -43.48
C GLU A 146 -45.05 21.99 -44.63
N GLU A 147 -43.78 21.96 -45.05
CA GLU A 147 -43.30 22.72 -46.22
C GLU A 147 -44.04 22.32 -47.51
N LYS A 148 -44.32 21.02 -47.72
CA LYS A 148 -45.13 20.55 -48.85
C LYS A 148 -46.57 21.06 -48.77
N LYS A 149 -47.23 20.94 -47.62
CA LYS A 149 -48.60 21.44 -47.40
C LYS A 149 -48.69 22.95 -47.66
N HIS A 150 -47.78 23.73 -47.09
CA HIS A 150 -47.74 25.17 -47.31
C HIS A 150 -47.47 25.52 -48.78
N MET A 151 -46.60 24.78 -49.47
CA MET A 151 -46.37 24.99 -50.89
C MET A 151 -47.60 24.67 -51.74
N GLU A 152 -48.35 23.62 -51.40
CA GLU A 152 -49.64 23.28 -52.02
C GLU A 152 -50.69 24.38 -51.77
N GLU A 153 -50.81 24.89 -50.54
CA GLU A 153 -51.68 26.01 -50.18
C GLU A 153 -51.33 27.29 -50.94
N ILE A 154 -50.05 27.66 -50.99
CA ILE A 154 -49.57 28.82 -51.75
C ILE A 154 -49.91 28.65 -53.23
N ASN A 155 -49.71 27.48 -53.81
CA ASN A 155 -50.02 27.20 -55.21
C ASN A 155 -51.53 27.25 -55.48
N PHE A 156 -52.35 26.73 -54.57
CA PHE A 156 -53.81 26.84 -54.64
C PHE A 156 -54.25 28.30 -54.60
N LEU A 157 -53.80 29.05 -53.58
CA LEU A 157 -54.11 30.48 -53.44
C LEU A 157 -53.66 31.30 -54.65
N LYS A 158 -52.47 31.02 -55.22
CA LYS A 158 -52.01 31.67 -56.46
C LYS A 158 -52.96 31.42 -57.63
N LYS A 159 -53.43 30.18 -57.83
CA LYS A 159 -54.40 29.83 -58.87
C LYS A 159 -55.74 30.52 -58.64
N THR A 160 -56.26 30.52 -57.41
CA THR A 160 -57.51 31.21 -57.07
C THR A 160 -57.40 32.71 -57.27
N ASN A 161 -56.28 33.33 -56.88
CA ASN A 161 -56.03 34.76 -57.06
C ASN A 161 -55.95 35.11 -58.57
N GLN A 162 -55.31 34.27 -59.39
CA GLN A 162 -55.33 34.42 -60.85
C GLN A 162 -56.74 34.30 -61.43
N GLN A 163 -57.55 33.32 -60.99
CA GLN A 163 -58.94 33.17 -61.43
C GLN A 163 -59.80 34.37 -61.03
N LEU A 164 -59.66 34.87 -59.81
CA LEU A 164 -60.37 36.05 -59.32
C LEU A 164 -59.94 37.32 -60.08
N LYS A 165 -58.65 37.48 -60.39
CA LYS A 165 -58.17 38.57 -61.25
C LYS A 165 -58.79 38.49 -62.64
N ALA A 166 -58.81 37.32 -63.27
CA ALA A 166 -59.44 37.13 -64.58
C ALA A 166 -60.96 37.40 -64.55
N GLN A 167 -61.65 37.02 -63.47
CA GLN A 167 -63.07 37.33 -63.27
C GLN A 167 -63.32 38.84 -63.09
N LEU A 168 -62.46 39.54 -62.33
CA LEU A 168 -62.53 40.98 -62.16
C LEU A 168 -62.21 41.72 -63.47
N GLU A 169 -61.20 41.29 -64.23
CA GLU A 169 -60.91 41.82 -65.57
C GLU A 169 -62.08 41.58 -66.53
N GLY A 170 -62.78 40.43 -66.42
CA GLY A 170 -64.01 40.16 -67.18
C GLY A 170 -65.23 41.01 -66.76
N LEU A 171 -65.28 41.48 -65.51
CA LEU A 171 -66.32 42.39 -64.99
C LEU A 171 -66.00 43.87 -65.29
N ILE A 172 -64.72 44.22 -65.41
CA ILE A 172 -64.24 45.59 -65.69
C ILE A 172 -64.07 45.82 -67.21
N ALA A 173 -63.94 44.76 -68.02
CA ALA A 173 -64.00 44.87 -69.47
C ALA A 173 -65.38 45.41 -69.89
N PRO A 174 -65.44 46.49 -70.71
CA PRO A 174 -66.70 47.13 -71.05
C PRO A 174 -67.58 46.16 -71.84
N LYS A 175 -68.84 45.97 -71.42
CA LYS A 175 -69.88 45.50 -72.34
C LYS A 175 -70.03 46.57 -73.43
N LYS A 176 -69.90 46.12 -74.68
CA LYS A 176 -70.07 46.86 -75.95
C LYS A 176 -70.75 48.23 -75.84
#